data_AF-A0A3A1R2G8-F1
#
_entry.id   AF-A0A3A1R2G8-F1
#
_cell.length_a   1.000
_cell.length_b   1.000
_cell.length_c   1.000
_cell.angle_alpha   90.00
_cell.angle_beta   90.00
_cell.angle_gamma   90.00
#
_symmetry.space_group_name_H-M   'P 1'
#
loop_
_entity.id
_entity.type
_entity.pdbx_description
1 polymer ?
#
loop_
_entity_poly.entity_id
_entity_poly.type
_entity_poly.pdbx_seq_one_letter_code
_entity_poly.pdbx_strand_id
1 'polypeptide(L)' 'MFKKHCQRCSRPSFSSTETGEWLCPSCGNDLTDLPVHNPSSFLQINQKIVPLEKKLKAYRKSFPLRNMDIRQKNLS' A
#
# COMPACT_ATOMS: atom_id res chain seq x y z
N MET A 1 -11.11 5.13 3.01
CA MET A 1 -10.75 6.00 4.14
C MET A 1 -10.21 7.30 3.58
N PHE A 2 -10.90 8.39 3.86
CA PHE A 2 -10.59 9.72 3.33
C PHE A 2 -9.67 10.47 4.29
N LYS A 3 -8.84 11.37 3.76
CA LYS A 3 -7.89 12.17 4.54
C LYS A 3 -8.02 13.64 4.20
N LYS A 4 -8.13 14.50 5.21
CA LYS A 4 -7.99 15.96 5.11
C LYS A 4 -6.81 16.43 5.97
N HIS A 5 -6.22 17.56 5.63
CA HIS A 5 -5.18 18.20 6.42
C HIS A 5 -5.76 19.44 7.11
N CYS A 6 -5.73 19.48 8.43
CA CYS A 6 -6.25 20.62 9.18
C CYS A 6 -5.30 21.81 9.07
N GLN A 7 -5.78 22.95 8.58
CA GLN A 7 -4.98 24.17 8.42
C GLN A 7 -4.66 24.86 9.75
N ARG A 8 -5.40 24.51 10.83
CA ARG A 8 -5.22 25.12 12.15
C ARG A 8 -4.17 24.41 13.01
N CYS A 9 -4.21 23.09 13.06
CA CYS A 9 -3.30 22.29 13.89
C CYS A 9 -2.28 21.47 13.09
N SER A 10 -2.33 21.54 11.76
CA SER A 10 -1.43 20.83 10.83
C SER A 10 -1.41 19.31 11.01
N ARG A 11 -2.47 18.75 11.62
CA ARG A 11 -2.64 17.31 11.81
C ARG A 11 -3.52 16.71 10.72
N PRO A 12 -3.26 15.46 10.31
CA PRO A 12 -4.17 14.73 9.45
C PRO A 12 -5.45 14.40 10.19
N SER A 13 -6.58 14.53 9.51
CA SER A 13 -7.88 14.07 9.96
C SER A 13 -8.40 13.01 8.98
N PHE A 14 -9.02 11.97 9.52
CA PHE A 14 -9.52 10.83 8.73
C PHE A 14 -11.01 10.66 8.94
N SER A 15 -11.72 10.32 7.87
CA SER A 15 -13.15 10.02 7.89
C SER A 15 -13.47 8.80 7.03
N SER A 16 -14.55 8.11 7.37
CA SER A 16 -15.14 7.04 6.56
C SER A 16 -15.98 7.59 5.40
N THR A 17 -16.41 8.85 5.47
CA THR A 17 -17.21 9.55 4.45
C THR A 17 -16.46 10.74 3.87
N GLU A 18 -16.69 11.03 2.59
CA GLU A 18 -16.19 12.25 1.92
C GLU A 18 -17.11 13.45 2.16
N THR A 19 -18.39 13.19 2.38
CA THR A 19 -19.45 14.20 2.46
C THR A 19 -19.94 14.43 3.88
N GLY A 20 -20.50 15.62 4.12
CA GLY A 20 -21.07 16.03 5.40
C GLY A 20 -20.10 16.83 6.26
N GLU A 21 -20.58 17.24 7.44
CA GLU A 21 -19.79 18.00 8.40
C GLU A 21 -18.53 17.23 8.79
N TRP A 22 -17.38 17.92 8.75
CA TRP A 22 -16.11 17.33 9.09
C TRP A 22 -15.35 18.23 10.06
N LEU A 23 -15.46 17.95 11.36
CA LEU A 23 -14.68 18.63 12.38
C LEU A 23 -13.34 17.93 12.61
N CYS A 24 -12.27 18.71 12.75
CA CYS A 24 -10.96 18.19 13.12
C CYS A 24 -11.02 17.60 14.55
N PRO A 25 -10.73 16.30 14.76
CA PRO A 25 -10.82 15.68 16.08
C PRO A 25 -9.75 16.18 17.06
N SER A 26 -8.69 16.86 16.57
CA SER A 26 -7.64 17.40 17.42
C SER A 26 -7.89 18.82 17.91
N CYS A 27 -8.64 19.63 17.18
CA CYS A 27 -8.80 21.06 17.51
C CYS A 27 -10.19 21.64 17.27
N GLY A 28 -11.14 20.82 16.81
CA GLY A 28 -12.52 21.24 16.53
C GLY A 28 -12.69 22.14 15.31
N ASN A 29 -11.63 22.41 14.53
CA ASN A 29 -11.74 23.24 13.33
C ASN A 29 -12.61 22.58 12.27
N ASP A 30 -13.49 23.34 11.65
CA ASP A 30 -14.29 22.85 10.53
C ASP A 30 -13.41 22.62 9.28
N LEU A 31 -13.56 21.44 8.68
CA LEU A 31 -12.88 20.96 7.49
C LEU A 31 -13.88 20.60 6.39
N THR A 32 -15.17 20.90 6.55
CA THR A 32 -16.26 20.50 5.66
C THR A 32 -15.97 20.92 4.23
N ASP A 33 -15.60 22.18 4.01
CA ASP A 33 -15.32 22.75 2.68
C ASP A 33 -13.94 22.40 2.12
N LEU A 34 -13.08 21.73 2.90
CA LEU A 34 -11.75 21.38 2.42
C LEU A 34 -11.80 20.17 1.47
N PRO A 35 -11.02 20.16 0.39
CA PRO A 35 -10.97 19.04 -0.53
C PRO A 35 -10.38 17.81 0.17
N VAL A 36 -10.93 16.64 -0.16
CA VAL A 36 -10.40 15.38 0.32
C VAL A 36 -9.18 14.97 -0.49
N HIS A 37 -8.12 14.57 0.20
CA HIS A 37 -6.95 14.02 -0.46
C HIS A 37 -7.20 12.53 -0.71
N ASN A 38 -7.64 12.19 -1.92
CA ASN A 38 -7.86 10.79 -2.31
C ASN A 38 -6.52 10.08 -2.54
N PRO A 39 -6.17 9.01 -1.81
CA PRO A 39 -4.95 8.24 -2.07
C PRO A 39 -4.90 7.62 -3.48
N SER A 40 -6.03 7.50 -4.19
CA SER A 40 -6.07 7.05 -5.58
C SER A 40 -5.45 8.05 -6.57
N SER A 41 -5.35 9.35 -6.24
CA SER A 41 -4.62 10.30 -7.10
C SER A 41 -3.10 10.08 -7.05
N PHE A 42 -2.62 9.31 -6.07
CA PHE A 42 -1.21 8.91 -5.93
C PHE A 42 -0.85 7.68 -6.79
N LEU A 43 -1.80 7.12 -7.57
CA LEU A 43 -1.59 5.90 -8.36
C LEU A 43 -0.60 6.04 -9.54
N GLN A 44 0.05 7.19 -9.73
CA GLN A 44 1.05 7.37 -10.78
C GLN A 44 2.48 7.57 -10.28
N ILE A 45 2.78 7.32 -9.00
CA ILE A 45 4.17 7.32 -8.55
C ILE A 45 4.74 5.91 -8.68
N ASN A 46 5.23 5.59 -9.88
CA ASN A 46 6.28 4.60 -10.11
C ASN A 46 5.93 3.12 -9.88
N GLN A 47 4.74 2.67 -10.30
CA GLN A 47 4.54 1.24 -10.55
C GLN A 47 5.29 0.85 -11.84
N LYS A 48 6.59 0.56 -11.75
CA LYS A 48 7.24 -0.30 -12.76
C LYS A 48 6.61 -1.68 -12.61
N ILE A 49 5.49 -1.91 -13.29
CA ILE A 49 4.82 -3.21 -13.31
C ILE A 49 5.77 -4.16 -14.04
N VAL A 50 6.63 -4.83 -13.28
CA VAL A 50 7.49 -5.87 -13.80
C VAL A 50 6.62 -7.09 -14.08
N PRO A 51 6.61 -7.63 -15.31
CA PRO A 51 5.85 -8.83 -15.63
C PRO A 51 6.15 -9.97 -14.67
N LEU A 52 5.13 -10.73 -14.28
CA LEU A 52 5.26 -11.84 -13.33
C LEU A 52 6.38 -12.81 -13.73
N GLU A 53 6.48 -13.11 -15.03
CA GLU A 53 7.53 -13.96 -15.58
C GLU A 53 8.95 -13.45 -15.28
N LYS A 54 9.16 -12.13 -15.38
CA LYS A 54 10.46 -11.51 -15.12
C LYS A 54 10.80 -11.56 -13.63
N LYS A 55 9.80 -11.41 -12.75
CA LYS A 55 9.96 -11.63 -11.29
C LYS A 55 10.32 -13.09 -10.98
N LEU A 56 9.61 -14.04 -11.58
CA LEU A 56 9.85 -15.48 -11.37
C LEU A 56 11.24 -15.91 -11.85
N LYS A 57 11.70 -15.41 -13.01
CA LYS A 57 13.06 -15.66 -13.50
C LYS A 57 14.13 -15.12 -12.55
N ALA A 58 13.96 -13.90 -12.03
CA ALA A 58 14.89 -13.31 -11.07
C ALA A 58 14.95 -14.12 -9.78
N TYR A 59 13.79 -14.52 -9.23
CA TYR A 59 13.73 -15.35 -8.02
C TYR A 59 14.46 -16.69 -8.19
N ARG A 60 14.22 -17.40 -9.31
CA ARG A 60 14.91 -18.66 -9.61
C ARG A 60 16.43 -18.50 -9.73
N LYS A 61 16.89 -17.37 -10.28
CA LYS A 61 18.34 -17.07 -10.38
C LYS A 61 18.96 -16.80 -9.01
N SER A 62 18.25 -16.07 -8.15
CA SER A 62 18.74 -15.70 -6.82
C SER A 62 18.71 -16.86 -5.82
N PHE A 63 17.77 -17.79 -5.99
CA PHE A 63 17.60 -18.95 -5.12
C PHE A 63 17.52 -20.23 -5.96
N PRO A 64 18.65 -20.72 -6.50
CA PRO A 64 18.65 -21.98 -7.21
C PRO A 64 18.24 -23.08 -6.22
N LEU A 65 17.19 -23.84 -6.57
CA LEU A 65 16.80 -25.02 -5.80
C LEU A 65 18.02 -25.95 -5.76
N ARG A 66 18.54 -26.22 -4.56
CA ARG A 66 19.52 -27.29 -4.37
C ARG A 66 18.83 -28.58 -4.77
N ASN A 67 19.41 -29.31 -5.72
CA ASN A 67 19.00 -30.68 -5.98
C ASN A 67 19.12 -31.45 -4.65
N MET A 68 18.00 -31.82 -4.06
CA MET A 68 17.98 -32.81 -2.99
C MET A 68 18.15 -34.15 -3.69
N ASP A 69 19.35 -34.70 -3.67
CA ASP A 69 19.61 -36.05 -4.13
C ASP A 69 18.78 -37.02 -3.27
N ILE A 70 17.64 -37.45 -3.80
CA ILE A 70 16.84 -38.53 -3.21
C ILE A 70 17.67 -39.80 -3.40
N ARG A 71 18.50 -40.14 -2.40
CA ARG A 71 19.10 -41.47 -2.28
C ARG A 71 17.96 -42.48 -2.17
N GLN A 72 17.64 -43.14 -3.27
CA GLN A 72 16.82 -44.34 -3.28
C GLN A 72 17.45 -45.35 -2.30
N LYS A 73 16.78 -45.58 -1.17
CA LYS A 73 17.08 -46.74 -0.31
C LYS A 73 16.67 -47.99 -1.09
N ASN A 74 17.64 -48.70 -1.64
CA ASN A 74 17.45 -50.09 -2.00
C ASN A 74 17.29 -50.87 -0.70
N LEU A 75 16.07 -51.36 -0.41
CA LEU A 75 15.87 -52.40 0.59
C LEU A 75 16.29 -53.74 -0.02
N SER A 76 17.27 -54.36 0.60
CA SER A 76 17.69 -55.76 0.41
C SER A 76 16.65 -56.73 0.97
#